data_AF-Q9VKA1-F1
#
_entry.id   AF-Q9VKA1-F1
#
_cell.length_a   1.000
_cell.length_b   1.000
_cell.length_c   1.000
_cell.angle_alpha   90.00
_cell.angle_beta   90.00
_cell.angle_gamma   90.00
#
_symmetry.space_group_name_H-M   'P 1'
#
loop_
_entity.id
_entity.type
_entity.pdbx_description
1 polymer ?
#
loop_
_entity_poly.entity_id
_entity_poly.type
_entity_poly.pdbx_seq_one_letter_code
_entity_poly.pdbx_strand_id
1 'polypeptide(L)'
;MNVLLRCTFLLLTLAICGSWAIRCYQCSSDQDRKGHDSCGAYKRFNRTEHISIECNSDESHMPGSFCMKVVQQGPRGFIWDGRWRQVIRRCASVSDTGVVGVCNWGVYENGVYWEECYCSSDSCNGSSLVQMHGSLQLLLGLLLIGVASRIFRS
;
A
#
# COMPACT_ATOMS: atom_id res chain seq x y z
N MET A 1 20.02 -9.52 -39.82
CA MET A 1 19.34 -8.67 -38.81
C MET A 1 20.21 -7.43 -38.61
N ASN A 2 19.79 -6.29 -39.17
CA ASN A 2 20.62 -5.07 -39.29
C ASN A 2 21.04 -4.55 -37.91
N VAL A 3 22.30 -4.11 -37.78
CA VAL A 3 22.88 -3.57 -36.52
C VAL A 3 22.00 -2.47 -35.93
N LEU A 4 21.48 -1.57 -36.78
CA LEU A 4 20.51 -0.52 -36.41
C LEU A 4 19.26 -1.08 -35.71
N LEU A 5 18.69 -2.18 -36.22
CA LEU A 5 17.50 -2.81 -35.64
C LEU A 5 17.80 -3.41 -34.25
N ARG A 6 19.02 -3.91 -34.02
CA ARG A 6 19.44 -4.40 -32.71
C ARG A 6 19.61 -3.25 -31.72
N CYS A 7 20.23 -2.14 -32.13
CA CYS A 7 20.41 -0.97 -31.28
C CYS A 7 19.08 -0.32 -30.88
N THR A 8 18.13 -0.20 -31.82
CA THR A 8 16.79 0.34 -31.51
C THR A 8 16.04 -0.56 -30.54
N PHE A 9 16.10 -1.89 -30.72
CA PHE A 9 15.47 -2.84 -29.79
C PHE A 9 16.07 -2.73 -28.38
N LEU A 10 17.40 -2.57 -28.28
CA LEU A 10 18.12 -2.46 -27.01
C LEU A 10 17.78 -1.16 -26.26
N LEU A 11 17.70 -0.04 -26.99
CA LEU A 11 17.24 1.24 -26.44
C LEU A 11 15.78 1.18 -26.00
N LEU A 12 14.91 0.51 -26.76
CA LEU A 12 13.51 0.31 -26.38
C LEU A 12 13.40 -0.53 -25.10
N THR A 13 14.17 -1.62 -24.99
CA THR A 13 14.18 -2.45 -23.78
C THR A 13 14.68 -1.69 -22.56
N LEU A 14 15.71 -0.84 -22.70
CA LEU A 14 16.20 0.00 -21.59
C LEU A 14 15.18 1.07 -21.17
N ALA A 15 14.46 1.66 -22.14
CA ALA A 15 13.41 2.63 -21.85
C ALA A 15 12.20 2.01 -21.14
N ILE A 16 11.83 0.77 -21.49
CA ILE A 16 10.73 0.03 -20.85
C ILE A 16 11.14 -0.52 -19.48
N CYS A 17 12.42 -0.88 -19.32
CA CYS A 17 13.00 -1.42 -18.08
C CYS A 17 13.52 -0.32 -17.14
N GLY A 18 13.12 0.94 -17.35
CA GLY A 18 13.39 2.00 -16.37
C GLY A 18 12.95 1.53 -15.00
N SER A 19 13.85 1.51 -14.02
CA SER A 19 13.60 0.94 -12.71
C SER A 19 12.37 1.62 -12.09
N TRP A 20 11.29 0.86 -11.94
CA TRP A 20 10.11 1.30 -11.19
C TRP A 20 10.55 1.33 -9.74
N ALA A 21 10.98 2.51 -9.28
CA ALA A 21 11.17 2.72 -7.87
C ALA A 21 9.77 2.69 -7.21
N ILE A 22 9.75 2.16 -5.97
CA ILE A 22 8.50 1.86 -5.28
C ILE A 22 7.91 3.14 -4.72
N ARG A 23 6.59 3.31 -4.88
CA ARG A 23 5.86 4.43 -4.30
C ARG A 23 5.06 4.01 -3.08
N CYS A 24 5.17 4.73 -1.97
CA CYS A 24 4.46 4.41 -0.73
C CYS A 24 3.70 5.62 -0.19
N TYR A 25 2.61 5.35 0.53
CA TYR A 25 1.99 6.42 1.32
C TYR A 25 2.90 6.78 2.50
N GLN A 26 3.12 8.07 2.71
CA GLN A 26 3.89 8.60 3.83
C GLN A 26 3.00 9.48 4.70
N CYS A 27 2.80 9.09 5.96
CA CYS A 27 2.03 9.86 6.93
C CYS A 27 2.35 9.37 8.35
N SER A 28 2.10 10.21 9.35
CA SER A 28 2.17 9.83 10.77
C SER A 28 1.05 10.49 11.56
N SER A 29 0.23 9.71 12.26
CA SER A 29 -0.97 10.23 12.94
C SER A 29 -0.68 10.99 14.23
N ASP A 30 0.56 10.99 14.71
CA ASP A 30 1.02 11.86 15.82
C ASP A 30 1.13 13.33 15.39
N GLN A 31 1.29 13.59 14.09
CA GLN A 31 1.34 14.93 13.50
C GLN A 31 -0.06 15.45 13.10
N ASP A 32 -1.11 14.65 13.35
CA ASP A 32 -2.47 15.06 13.00
C ASP A 32 -2.99 16.17 13.92
N ARG A 33 -3.64 17.17 13.31
CA ARG A 33 -4.40 18.17 14.06
C ARG A 33 -5.58 17.50 14.76
N LYS A 34 -6.00 18.06 15.90
CA LYS A 34 -7.16 17.56 16.66
C LYS A 34 -8.40 17.42 15.76
N GLY A 35 -8.94 16.20 15.69
CA GLY A 35 -10.12 15.87 14.87
C GLY A 35 -9.82 15.48 13.42
N HIS A 36 -8.56 15.52 13.00
CA HIS A 36 -8.10 15.01 11.71
C HIS A 36 -7.50 13.61 11.88
N ASP A 37 -7.64 12.77 10.86
CA ASP A 37 -7.14 11.39 10.87
C ASP A 37 -6.61 11.06 9.47
N SER A 38 -5.42 11.57 9.17
CA SER A 38 -4.84 11.44 7.83
C SER A 38 -4.39 10.00 7.57
N CYS A 39 -3.77 9.36 8.56
CA CYS A 39 -3.27 8.00 8.40
C CYS A 39 -4.30 6.87 8.51
N GLY A 40 -5.54 7.18 8.91
CA GLY A 40 -6.54 6.17 9.22
C GLY A 40 -6.21 5.42 10.51
N ALA A 41 -5.85 6.14 11.56
CA ALA A 41 -5.71 5.66 12.91
C ALA A 41 -7.07 5.23 13.51
N TYR A 42 -8.13 5.99 13.25
CA TYR A 42 -9.47 5.75 13.79
C TYR A 42 -10.51 5.42 12.70
N LYS A 43 -10.30 5.91 11.48
CA LYS A 43 -11.10 5.66 10.28
C LYS A 43 -10.31 4.84 9.26
N ARG A 44 -10.96 4.41 8.18
CA ARG A 44 -10.23 3.81 7.05
C ARG A 44 -9.35 4.86 6.38
N PHE A 45 -8.13 4.46 6.03
CA PHE A 45 -7.19 5.31 5.31
C PHE A 45 -7.75 5.73 3.96
N ASN A 46 -7.83 7.04 3.71
CA ASN A 46 -8.35 7.55 2.44
C ASN A 46 -7.23 7.71 1.41
N ARG A 47 -7.21 6.81 0.42
CA ARG A 47 -6.20 6.81 -0.65
C ARG A 47 -6.31 8.01 -1.60
N THR A 48 -7.44 8.71 -1.65
CA THR A 48 -7.63 9.88 -2.54
C THR A 48 -7.12 11.17 -1.92
N GLU A 49 -6.96 11.21 -0.60
CA GLU A 49 -6.44 12.38 0.13
C GLU A 49 -4.91 12.33 0.31
N HIS A 50 -4.27 11.22 -0.09
CA HIS A 50 -2.83 11.03 0.00
C HIS A 50 -2.22 10.70 -1.35
N ILE A 51 -1.06 11.30 -1.62
CA ILE A 51 -0.24 11.00 -2.79
C ILE A 51 0.81 9.96 -2.36
N SER A 52 1.02 8.93 -3.16
CA SER A 52 2.12 8.00 -2.93
C SER A 52 3.42 8.62 -3.43
N ILE A 53 4.43 8.60 -2.56
CA ILE A 53 5.73 9.24 -2.80
C ILE A 53 6.74 8.17 -3.20
N GLU A 54 7.59 8.51 -4.16
CA GLU A 54 8.72 7.71 -4.63
C GLU A 54 9.73 7.50 -3.50
N CYS A 55 10.04 6.26 -3.15
CA CYS A 55 10.86 6.01 -1.96
C CYS A 55 12.31 6.46 -2.12
N ASN A 56 12.85 6.54 -3.34
CA ASN A 56 14.22 6.98 -3.57
C ASN A 56 14.32 8.44 -4.08
N SER A 57 13.24 9.21 -3.97
CA SER A 57 13.28 10.64 -4.26
C SER A 57 13.59 11.47 -3.00
N ASP A 58 13.87 12.75 -3.20
CA ASP A 58 14.15 13.72 -2.14
C ASP A 58 12.91 14.11 -1.31
N GLU A 59 11.70 13.82 -1.80
CA GLU A 59 10.47 13.96 -1.03
C GLU A 59 10.24 12.79 -0.04
N SER A 60 11.04 11.72 -0.13
CA SER A 60 10.94 10.59 0.78
C SER A 60 11.57 10.92 2.14
N HIS A 61 10.84 10.63 3.23
CA HIS A 61 11.37 10.88 4.58
C HIS A 61 12.44 9.84 4.97
N MET A 62 12.50 8.74 4.22
CA MET A 62 13.44 7.63 4.39
C MET A 62 13.55 6.88 3.06
N PRO A 63 14.76 6.65 2.51
CA PRO A 63 14.92 5.83 1.33
C PRO A 63 14.58 4.35 1.58
N GLY A 64 14.14 3.63 0.55
CA GLY A 64 13.74 2.24 0.72
C GLY A 64 13.19 1.55 -0.53
N SER A 65 13.13 0.23 -0.45
CA SER A 65 12.56 -0.66 -1.48
C SER A 65 11.25 -1.32 -1.04
N PHE A 66 10.75 -1.01 0.15
CA PHE A 66 9.52 -1.55 0.71
C PHE A 66 8.62 -0.43 1.25
N CYS A 67 7.31 -0.66 1.22
CA CYS A 67 6.37 0.13 1.98
C CYS A 67 6.15 -0.50 3.35
N MET A 68 6.13 0.34 4.38
CA MET A 68 5.89 -0.04 5.76
C MET A 68 4.58 0.59 6.25
N LYS A 69 3.87 -0.16 7.10
CA LYS A 69 2.79 0.34 7.94
C LYS A 69 3.00 -0.17 9.36
N VAL A 70 3.08 0.75 10.32
CA VAL A 70 3.10 0.43 11.76
C VAL A 70 1.83 0.95 12.39
N VAL A 71 1.20 0.12 13.21
CA VAL A 71 0.08 0.48 14.08
C VAL A 71 0.53 0.26 15.51
N GLN A 72 0.34 1.26 16.36
CA GLN A 72 0.51 1.12 17.80
C GLN A 72 -0.82 1.45 18.48
N GLN A 73 -1.16 0.69 19.51
CA GLN A 73 -2.40 0.85 20.24
C GLN A 73 -2.16 0.72 21.74
N GLY A 74 -2.58 1.71 22.51
CA GLY A 74 -2.47 1.67 23.96
C GLY A 74 -3.20 0.47 24.57
N PRO A 75 -2.84 0.04 25.79
CA PRO A 75 -3.67 -0.88 26.55
C PRO A 75 -5.03 -0.23 26.84
N ARG A 76 -6.07 -1.06 27.00
CA ARG A 76 -7.38 -0.60 27.47
C ARG A 76 -7.27 -0.44 28.99
N GLY A 77 -6.65 0.66 29.42
CA GLY A 77 -6.01 0.76 30.74
C GLY A 77 -6.67 1.74 31.69
N PHE A 78 -6.42 3.04 31.57
CA PHE A 78 -6.82 4.00 32.60
C PHE A 78 -7.05 5.39 31.99
N ILE A 79 -8.10 6.07 32.47
CA ILE A 79 -8.55 7.44 32.16
C ILE A 79 -9.33 7.53 30.83
N TRP A 80 -10.66 7.48 30.95
CA TRP A 80 -11.81 8.05 30.19
C TRP A 80 -11.77 8.33 28.67
N ASP A 81 -10.64 8.17 28.00
CA ASP A 81 -10.34 8.74 26.67
C ASP A 81 -10.43 7.67 25.57
N GLY A 82 -10.74 6.42 25.96
CA GLY A 82 -10.65 5.26 25.10
C GLY A 82 -9.20 4.81 24.88
N ARG A 83 -8.99 4.02 23.84
CA ARG A 83 -7.67 3.49 23.50
C ARG A 83 -7.01 4.41 22.48
N TRP A 84 -5.89 5.04 22.82
CA TRP A 84 -5.12 5.78 21.82
C TRP A 84 -4.61 4.81 20.74
N ARG A 85 -4.57 5.29 19.50
CA ARG A 85 -4.09 4.53 18.35
C ARG A 85 -3.24 5.45 17.49
N GLN A 86 -2.04 4.98 17.14
CA GLN A 86 -1.13 5.67 16.24
C GLN A 86 -0.88 4.80 15.01
N VAL A 87 -0.86 5.43 13.84
CA VAL A 87 -0.54 4.76 12.57
C VAL A 87 0.53 5.56 11.86
N ILE A 88 1.57 4.86 11.43
CA ILE A 88 2.67 5.41 10.66
C ILE A 88 2.76 4.64 9.35
N ARG A 89 2.84 5.35 8.24
CA ARG A 89 3.09 4.81 6.90
C ARG A 89 4.31 5.49 6.34
N ARG A 90 5.26 4.73 5.82
CA ARG A 90 6.49 5.27 5.21
C ARG A 90 7.17 4.25 4.32
N CYS A 91 8.18 4.69 3.61
CA CYS A 91 9.16 3.83 2.97
C CYS A 91 10.09 3.16 3.99
N ALA A 92 10.62 2.00 3.64
CA ALA A 92 11.59 1.25 4.45
C ALA A 92 12.55 0.44 3.57
N SER A 93 13.78 0.25 4.06
CA SER A 93 14.85 -0.47 3.36
C SER A 93 14.86 -1.97 3.66
N VAL A 94 14.61 -2.35 4.91
CA VAL A 94 14.64 -3.75 5.38
C VAL A 94 13.55 -3.93 6.44
N SER A 95 12.89 -5.08 6.46
CA SER A 95 12.03 -5.48 7.57
C SER A 95 12.88 -6.07 8.70
N ASP A 96 12.66 -5.66 9.95
CA ASP A 96 13.41 -6.16 11.12
C ASP A 96 13.38 -7.69 11.25
N THR A 97 12.30 -8.33 10.78
CA THR A 97 12.09 -9.78 10.83
C THR A 97 12.38 -10.52 9.53
N GLY A 98 12.76 -9.81 8.46
CA GLY A 98 13.00 -10.41 7.13
C GLY A 98 11.76 -10.96 6.39
N VAL A 99 10.53 -10.62 6.80
CA VAL A 99 9.28 -11.10 6.15
C VAL A 99 8.52 -9.96 5.48
N VAL A 100 8.06 -10.22 4.25
CA VAL A 100 7.33 -9.28 3.39
C VAL A 100 5.99 -9.91 3.00
N GLY A 101 4.93 -9.09 2.89
CA GLY A 101 3.59 -9.54 2.51
C GLY A 101 2.73 -10.03 3.68
N VAL A 102 3.28 -10.02 4.90
CA VAL A 102 2.58 -10.34 6.15
C VAL A 102 2.85 -9.25 7.19
N CYS A 103 2.02 -9.22 8.23
CA CYS A 103 2.18 -8.33 9.36
C CYS A 103 2.67 -9.11 10.57
N ASN A 104 3.75 -8.64 11.19
CA ASN A 104 4.10 -9.05 12.54
C ASN A 104 3.32 -8.22 13.54
N TRP A 105 3.14 -8.78 14.72
CA TRP A 105 2.47 -8.09 15.80
C TRP A 105 3.01 -8.58 17.14
N GLY A 106 2.80 -7.77 18.16
CA GLY A 106 3.17 -8.11 19.52
C GLY A 106 2.55 -7.15 20.51
N VAL A 107 2.92 -7.34 21.77
CA VAL A 107 2.54 -6.45 22.86
C VAL A 107 3.81 -6.13 23.63
N TYR A 108 4.14 -4.86 23.77
CA TYR A 108 5.26 -4.41 24.60
C TYR A 108 4.96 -4.64 26.08
N GLU A 109 5.99 -4.63 26.93
CA GLU A 109 5.85 -4.87 28.38
C GLU A 109 4.88 -3.90 29.07
N ASN A 110 4.75 -2.67 28.55
CA ASN A 110 3.81 -1.67 29.02
C ASN A 110 2.35 -1.89 28.53
N GLY A 111 2.08 -3.00 27.84
CA GLY A 111 0.77 -3.37 27.32
C GLY A 111 0.38 -2.72 25.99
N VAL A 112 1.28 -1.97 25.34
CA VAL A 112 1.02 -1.38 24.02
C VAL A 112 1.07 -2.48 22.96
N TYR A 113 -0.04 -2.66 22.26
CA TYR A 113 -0.10 -3.50 21.06
C TYR A 113 0.63 -2.81 19.92
N TRP A 114 1.42 -3.56 19.17
CA TRP A 114 2.02 -3.11 17.91
C TRP A 114 1.76 -4.10 16.79
N GLU A 115 1.63 -3.59 15.58
CA GLU A 115 1.50 -4.35 14.34
C GLU A 115 2.38 -3.66 13.29
N GLU A 116 3.26 -4.41 12.64
CA GLU A 116 4.16 -3.91 11.61
C GLU A 116 4.05 -4.78 10.35
N CYS A 117 3.74 -4.14 9.23
CA CYS A 117 3.56 -4.78 7.94
C CYS A 117 4.54 -4.21 6.92
N TYR A 118 5.19 -5.09 6.16
CA TYR A 118 6.02 -4.73 5.01
C TYR A 118 5.41 -5.28 3.71
N CYS A 119 5.50 -4.52 2.64
CA CYS A 119 5.07 -4.95 1.30
C CYS A 119 5.91 -4.28 0.21
N SER A 120 5.96 -4.89 -0.98
CA SER A 120 6.91 -4.54 -2.05
C SER A 120 6.25 -4.08 -3.35
N SER A 121 4.98 -3.67 -3.31
CA SER A 121 4.25 -3.14 -4.46
C SER A 121 3.82 -1.70 -4.25
N ASP A 122 3.60 -0.97 -5.34
CA ASP A 122 3.22 0.44 -5.26
C ASP A 122 1.95 0.64 -4.44
N SER A 123 2.04 1.56 -3.49
CA SER A 123 0.95 2.00 -2.63
C SER A 123 0.30 0.86 -1.83
N CYS A 124 1.05 -0.22 -1.60
CA CYS A 124 0.57 -1.43 -0.92
C CYS A 124 0.34 -1.21 0.57
N ASN A 125 1.06 -0.26 1.17
CA ASN A 125 0.80 0.19 2.53
C ASN A 125 -0.42 1.11 2.61
N GLY A 126 -1.35 1.08 1.65
CA GLY A 126 -2.68 1.65 1.79
C GLY A 126 -3.60 0.76 2.63
N SER A 127 -4.87 1.14 2.80
CA SER A 127 -5.89 0.18 3.22
C SER A 127 -6.27 -0.70 2.03
N SER A 128 -6.52 -1.99 2.28
CA SER A 128 -7.07 -2.89 1.29
C SER A 128 -8.43 -2.36 0.81
N LEU A 129 -8.47 -1.85 -0.42
CA LEU A 129 -9.71 -1.91 -1.18
C LEU A 129 -9.95 -3.40 -1.44
N VAL A 130 -11.18 -3.87 -1.27
CA VAL A 130 -11.56 -5.22 -1.70
C VAL A 130 -11.29 -5.30 -3.19
N GLN A 131 -10.15 -5.89 -3.56
CA GLN A 131 -9.75 -6.00 -4.94
C GLN A 131 -10.57 -7.17 -5.52
N MET A 132 -11.58 -6.83 -6.32
CA MET A 132 -12.37 -7.84 -7.05
C MET A 132 -11.40 -8.69 -7.87
N HIS A 133 -11.37 -10.00 -7.59
CA HIS A 133 -10.48 -10.93 -8.25
C HIS A 133 -10.74 -10.89 -9.77
N GLY A 134 -9.70 -10.75 -10.59
CA GLY A 134 -9.87 -10.59 -12.05
C GLY A 134 -10.66 -11.74 -12.71
N SER A 135 -10.61 -12.94 -12.12
CA SER A 135 -11.43 -14.08 -12.52
C SER A 135 -12.94 -13.83 -12.37
N LEU A 136 -13.37 -13.12 -11.32
CA LEU A 136 -14.77 -12.76 -11.10
C LEU A 136 -15.24 -11.72 -12.12
N GLN A 137 -14.38 -10.76 -12.49
CA GLN A 137 -14.67 -9.79 -13.54
C GLN A 137 -14.83 -10.47 -14.92
N LEU A 138 -13.96 -11.43 -15.24
CA LEU A 138 -14.05 -12.21 -16.46
C LEU A 138 -15.34 -13.05 -16.52
N LEU A 139 -15.71 -13.70 -15.41
CA LEU A 139 -16.94 -14.47 -15.30
C LEU A 139 -18.19 -13.59 -15.49
N LEU A 140 -18.21 -12.41 -14.88
CA LEU A 140 -19.30 -11.46 -15.03
C LEU A 140 -19.40 -10.94 -16.47
N GLY A 141 -18.26 -10.67 -17.12
CA GLY A 141 -18.19 -10.26 -18.53
C GLY A 141 -18.75 -11.33 -19.47
N LEU A 142 -18.38 -12.60 -19.28
CA LEU A 142 -18.92 -13.71 -20.07
C LEU A 142 -20.43 -13.90 -19.87
N LEU A 143 -20.92 -13.74 -18.63
CA LEU A 143 -22.35 -13.78 -18.31
C LEU A 143 -23.13 -12.67 -19.03
N LEU A 144 -22.62 -11.44 -19.02
CA LEU A 144 -23.26 -10.30 -19.69
C LEU A 144 -23.30 -10.48 -21.22
N ILE A 145 -22.24 -11.00 -21.84
CA ILE A 145 -22.22 -11.34 -23.28
C ILE A 145 -23.25 -12.45 -23.57
N GLY A 146 -23.35 -13.45 -22.70
CA GLY A 146 -24.33 -14.53 -22.80
C GLY A 146 -25.79 -14.04 -22.71
N VAL A 147 -26.08 -13.09 -21.82
CA VAL A 147 -27.42 -12.49 -21.68
C VAL A 147 -27.73 -11.57 -22.87
N ALA A 148 -26.78 -10.72 -23.28
CA ALA A 148 -26.97 -9.83 -24.43
C ALA A 148 -27.24 -10.65 -25.71
N SER A 149 -26.48 -11.72 -25.96
CA SER A 149 -26.70 -12.59 -27.12
C SER A 149 -28.04 -13.33 -27.10
N ARG A 150 -28.65 -13.56 -25.93
CA ARG A 150 -30.02 -14.11 -25.82
C ARG A 150 -31.09 -13.06 -26.13
N ILE A 151 -30.89 -11.81 -25.70
CA ILE A 151 -31.81 -10.71 -25.96
C ILE A 151 -31.82 -10.33 -27.44
N PHE A 152 -30.65 -10.25 -28.09
CA PHE A 152 -30.57 -9.95 -29.54
C PHE A 152 -31.04 -11.09 -30.46
N ARG A 153 -31.27 -12.29 -29.92
CA ARG A 153 -31.81 -13.45 -30.66
C ARG A 153 -33.31 -13.64 -30.46
N SER A 154 -33.94 -12.85 -29.58
CA SER A 154 -35.39 -12.81 -29.35
C SER A 154 -36.01 -11.60 -30.02
#